data_AF-A0A7C2ALP2-F1
#
_entry.id   AF-A0A7C2ALP2-F1
#
_cell.length_a   1.000
_cell.length_b   1.000
_cell.length_c   1.000
_cell.angle_alpha   90.00
_cell.angle_beta   90.00
_cell.angle_gamma   90.00
#
_symmetry.space_group_name_H-M   'P 1'
#
loop_
_entity.id
_entity.type
_entity.pdbx_description
1 polymer ?
#
loop_
_entity_poly.entity_id
_entity_poly.type
_entity_poly.pdbx_seq_one_letter_code
_entity_poly.pdbx_strand_id
1 'polypeptide(L)'
;ESLTKATGLYDIWLYVAELVGLPAATTARVCMTFLVVGSTAAFIIWMESPIRAMFAEVPAGTFPNALTRRDEHGTHHQALWSQAAVVSVLILLPLVSIWTGTRGSEEFLTLLNDMSSLSLVVPYVFIALAYVRARRQGMQAPFQMTSSNRVATAVGMLVLVVSALGYFGAGLFALQEDPIRWTYVAVVYGGPIALIFLGLALRAVSLRLHGTPRR
;
A
#
# COMPACT_ATOMS: atom_id res chain seq x y z
N GLU A 1 -29.79 -6.19 9.97
CA GLU A 1 -28.72 -5.18 10.12
C GLU A 1 -27.92 -5.10 8.84
N SER A 2 -27.48 -3.90 8.46
CA SER A 2 -26.52 -3.73 7.37
C SER A 2 -25.15 -4.23 7.85
N LEU A 3 -24.51 -5.13 7.09
CA LEU A 3 -23.12 -5.55 7.31
C LEU A 3 -22.19 -4.33 7.26
N THR A 4 -21.62 -3.99 8.42
CA THR A 4 -20.61 -2.94 8.58
C THR A 4 -19.20 -3.51 8.34
N LYS A 5 -18.26 -2.76 7.76
CA LYS A 5 -16.91 -3.27 7.47
C LYS A 5 -16.15 -3.65 8.75
N ALA A 6 -16.43 -2.98 9.87
CA ALA A 6 -15.79 -3.19 11.15
C ALA A 6 -16.26 -4.47 11.86
N THR A 7 -17.52 -4.87 11.68
CA THR A 7 -18.10 -6.08 12.31
C THR A 7 -18.30 -7.24 11.35
N GLY A 8 -18.22 -7.00 10.04
CA GLY A 8 -18.70 -7.93 9.03
C GLY A 8 -18.08 -9.32 9.10
N LEU A 9 -16.80 -9.44 9.47
CA LEU A 9 -16.15 -10.74 9.68
C LEU A 9 -16.79 -11.52 10.85
N TYR A 10 -17.13 -10.85 11.94
CA TYR A 10 -17.81 -11.47 13.08
C TYR A 10 -19.25 -11.87 12.69
N ASP A 11 -19.96 -10.98 12.00
CA ASP A 11 -21.35 -11.18 11.59
C ASP A 11 -21.49 -12.37 10.61
N ILE A 12 -20.52 -12.54 9.70
CA ILE A 12 -20.45 -13.71 8.81
C ILE A 12 -20.36 -15.00 9.62
N TRP A 13 -19.51 -15.05 10.65
CA TRP A 13 -19.37 -16.25 11.47
C TRP A 13 -20.59 -16.55 12.33
N LEU A 14 -21.32 -15.52 12.78
CA LEU A 14 -22.62 -15.72 13.43
C LEU A 14 -23.60 -16.42 12.49
N TYR A 15 -23.75 -15.89 11.28
CA TYR A 15 -24.66 -16.46 10.27
C TYR A 15 -24.27 -17.88 9.86
N VAL A 16 -22.98 -18.13 9.64
CA VAL A 16 -22.48 -19.48 9.31
C VAL A 16 -22.75 -20.47 10.44
N ALA A 17 -22.57 -20.05 11.69
CA ALA A 17 -22.82 -20.92 12.83
C ALA A 17 -24.30 -21.27 13.00
N GLU A 18 -25.21 -20.32 12.74
CA GLU A 18 -26.65 -20.58 12.71
C GLU A 18 -27.03 -21.57 11.61
N LEU A 19 -26.47 -21.42 10.40
CA LEU A 19 -26.73 -22.33 9.27
C LEU A 19 -26.34 -23.78 9.57
N VAL A 20 -25.27 -23.98 10.36
CA VAL A 20 -24.73 -25.30 10.72
C VAL A 20 -25.33 -25.84 12.03
N GLY A 21 -26.16 -25.05 12.73
CA GLY A 21 -26.79 -25.44 14.00
C GLY A 21 -25.83 -25.43 15.20
N LEU A 22 -24.74 -24.67 15.14
CA LEU A 22 -23.78 -24.51 16.23
C LEU A 22 -24.10 -23.29 17.11
N PRO A 23 -23.61 -23.22 18.36
CA PRO A 23 -23.77 -22.03 19.20
C PRO A 23 -23.08 -20.80 18.57
N ALA A 24 -23.88 -19.90 18.00
CA ALA A 24 -23.39 -18.83 17.11
C ALA A 24 -22.30 -17.95 17.74
N ALA A 25 -22.54 -17.44 18.95
CA ALA A 25 -21.60 -16.57 19.64
C ALA A 25 -20.26 -17.26 19.96
N THR A 26 -20.28 -18.54 20.34
CA THR A 26 -19.06 -19.29 20.69
C THR A 26 -18.24 -19.59 19.44
N THR A 27 -18.88 -20.08 18.39
CA THR A 27 -18.23 -20.36 17.10
C THR A 27 -17.59 -19.10 16.55
N ALA A 28 -18.33 -17.99 16.49
CA ALA A 28 -17.79 -16.72 16.00
C ALA A 28 -16.60 -16.23 16.82
N ARG A 29 -16.63 -16.30 18.15
CA ARG A 29 -15.50 -15.92 19.01
C ARG A 29 -14.27 -16.79 18.78
N VAL A 30 -14.45 -18.11 18.65
CA VAL A 30 -13.34 -19.05 18.39
C VAL A 30 -12.72 -18.76 17.02
N CYS A 31 -13.52 -18.65 15.97
CA CYS A 31 -13.06 -18.34 14.62
C CYS A 31 -12.33 -16.99 14.56
N MET A 32 -12.86 -15.95 15.22
CA MET A 32 -12.19 -14.66 15.29
C MET A 32 -10.87 -14.71 16.05
N THR A 33 -10.77 -15.53 17.10
CA THR A 33 -9.50 -15.72 17.82
C THR A 33 -8.44 -16.33 16.92
N PHE A 34 -8.79 -17.37 16.14
CA PHE A 34 -7.88 -17.95 15.15
C PHE A 34 -7.49 -16.94 14.07
N LEU A 35 -8.44 -16.12 13.60
CA LEU A 35 -8.16 -15.08 12.62
C LEU A 35 -7.15 -14.06 13.17
N VAL A 36 -7.34 -13.58 14.41
CA VAL A 36 -6.41 -12.64 15.05
C VAL A 36 -5.00 -13.25 15.17
N VAL A 37 -4.89 -14.48 15.65
CA VAL A 37 -3.59 -15.17 15.78
C VAL A 37 -2.92 -15.36 14.42
N GLY A 38 -3.67 -15.85 13.43
CA GLY A 38 -3.16 -16.08 12.08
C GLY A 38 -2.74 -14.79 11.37
N SER A 39 -3.55 -13.73 11.45
CA SER A 39 -3.24 -12.43 10.88
C SER A 39 -2.04 -11.78 11.56
N THR A 40 -1.88 -11.95 12.88
CA THR A 40 -0.70 -11.45 13.60
C THR A 40 0.57 -12.17 13.16
N ALA A 41 0.53 -13.50 13.03
CA ALA A 41 1.66 -14.28 12.54
C ALA A 41 2.04 -13.88 11.09
N ALA A 42 1.05 -13.71 10.22
CA ALA A 42 1.27 -13.22 8.87
C ALA A 42 1.89 -11.82 8.86
N PHE A 43 1.37 -10.90 9.69
CA PHE A 43 1.88 -9.53 9.79
C PHE A 43 3.37 -9.48 10.15
N ILE A 44 3.82 -10.34 11.08
CA ILE A 44 5.24 -10.43 11.47
C ILE A 44 6.14 -10.74 10.26
N ILE A 45 5.73 -11.70 9.43
CA ILE A 45 6.48 -12.08 8.21
C ILE A 45 6.45 -10.94 7.19
N TRP A 46 5.28 -10.32 7.02
CA TRP A 46 5.09 -9.22 6.07
C TRP A 46 5.84 -7.94 6.42
N MET A 47 6.26 -7.73 7.66
CA MET A 47 7.05 -6.54 8.02
C MET A 47 8.44 -6.54 7.39
N GLU A 48 9.07 -7.71 7.25
CA GLU A 48 10.45 -7.81 6.79
C GLU A 48 10.57 -7.91 5.26
N SER A 49 9.70 -8.69 4.63
CA SER A 49 9.80 -9.04 3.21
C SER A 49 9.87 -7.82 2.27
N PRO A 50 8.97 -6.82 2.37
CA PRO A 50 8.98 -5.66 1.47
C PRO A 50 10.23 -4.79 1.63
N ILE A 51 10.69 -4.57 2.86
CA ILE A 51 11.90 -3.77 3.13
C ILE A 51 13.11 -4.43 2.49
N ARG A 52 13.27 -5.74 2.72
CA ARG A 52 14.41 -6.50 2.22
C ARG A 52 14.43 -6.52 0.70
N ALA A 53 13.28 -6.74 0.07
CA ALA A 53 13.15 -6.71 -1.39
C ALA A 53 13.50 -5.32 -1.95
N MET A 54 12.97 -4.24 -1.36
CA MET A 54 13.23 -2.88 -1.80
C MET A 54 14.72 -2.52 -1.76
N PHE A 55 15.41 -2.81 -0.66
CA PHE A 55 16.85 -2.48 -0.53
C PHE A 55 17.77 -3.45 -1.26
N ALA A 56 17.30 -4.62 -1.67
CA ALA A 56 18.08 -5.56 -2.48
C ALA A 56 18.17 -5.14 -3.95
N GLU A 57 17.11 -4.56 -4.51
CA GLU A 57 17.01 -4.25 -5.94
C GLU A 57 17.46 -2.82 -6.31
N VAL A 58 17.47 -1.92 -5.33
CA VAL A 58 17.73 -0.50 -5.59
C VAL A 58 19.25 -0.21 -5.69
N PRO A 59 19.71 0.51 -6.73
CA PRO A 59 21.13 0.86 -6.88
C PRO A 59 21.70 1.62 -5.67
N ALA A 60 22.98 1.39 -5.39
CA ALA A 60 23.72 2.10 -4.35
C ALA A 60 23.64 3.63 -4.57
N GLY A 61 23.42 4.38 -3.49
CA GLY A 61 23.27 5.84 -3.52
C GLY A 61 21.85 6.35 -3.76
N THR A 62 20.85 5.48 -3.96
CA THR A 62 19.44 5.90 -4.03
C THR A 62 18.90 6.31 -2.66
N PHE A 63 19.25 5.56 -1.61
CA PHE A 63 18.90 5.84 -0.21
C PHE A 63 20.15 6.14 0.62
N PRO A 64 20.01 6.89 1.73
CA PRO A 64 21.10 7.11 2.67
C PRO A 64 21.70 5.81 3.20
N ASN A 65 23.03 5.75 3.38
CA ASN A 65 23.74 4.57 3.88
C ASN A 65 23.24 4.06 5.23
N ALA A 66 22.68 4.93 6.07
CA ALA A 66 22.03 4.51 7.31
C ALA A 66 20.91 3.49 7.04
N LEU A 67 20.07 3.71 6.03
CA LEU A 67 18.95 2.81 5.72
C LEU A 67 19.39 1.58 4.93
N THR A 68 20.45 1.67 4.14
CA THR A 68 20.91 0.57 3.27
C THR A 68 21.98 -0.32 3.90
N ARG A 69 22.56 0.06 5.05
CA ARG A 69 23.58 -0.74 5.74
C ARG A 69 23.02 -2.11 6.13
N ARG A 70 23.74 -3.16 5.74
CA ARG A 70 23.45 -4.55 6.12
C ARG A 70 24.23 -4.93 7.36
N ASP A 71 23.62 -5.75 8.21
CA ASP A 71 24.31 -6.45 9.29
C ASP A 71 25.03 -7.72 8.76
N GLU A 72 25.65 -8.46 9.67
CA GLU A 72 26.35 -9.72 9.39
C GLU A 72 25.45 -10.82 8.82
N HIS A 73 24.14 -10.72 9.05
CA HIS A 73 23.12 -11.66 8.57
C HIS A 73 22.45 -11.16 7.26
N GLY A 74 22.93 -10.05 6.68
CA GLY A 74 22.39 -9.46 5.46
C GLY A 74 21.10 -8.65 5.67
N THR A 75 20.70 -8.39 6.92
CA THR A 75 19.46 -7.69 7.27
C THR A 75 19.68 -6.19 7.39
N HIS A 76 18.72 -5.41 6.91
CA HIS A 76 18.74 -3.94 6.97
C HIS A 76 18.17 -3.43 8.31
N HIS A 77 18.86 -3.71 9.42
CA HIS A 77 18.38 -3.43 10.78
C HIS A 77 17.89 -1.98 10.99
N GLN A 78 18.66 -0.98 10.53
CA GLN A 78 18.29 0.43 10.67
C GLN A 78 17.04 0.79 9.85
N ALA A 79 16.85 0.19 8.68
CA ALA A 79 15.62 0.35 7.91
C ALA A 79 14.41 -0.27 8.62
N LEU A 80 14.54 -1.47 9.18
CA LEU A 80 13.47 -2.12 9.93
C LEU A 80 13.00 -1.26 11.11
N TRP A 81 13.93 -0.72 11.90
CA TRP A 81 13.57 0.19 13.01
C TRP A 81 12.91 1.48 12.53
N SER A 82 13.37 2.04 11.41
CA SER A 82 12.74 3.23 10.83
C SER A 82 11.30 2.95 10.37
N GLN A 83 11.06 1.80 9.72
CA GLN A 83 9.71 1.37 9.35
C GLN A 83 8.86 1.15 10.60
N ALA A 84 9.38 0.46 11.60
CA ALA A 84 8.66 0.19 12.84
C ALA A 84 8.16 1.50 13.47
N ALA A 85 9.03 2.52 13.60
CA ALA A 85 8.65 3.82 14.12
C ALA A 85 7.54 4.49 13.30
N VAL A 86 7.67 4.49 11.96
CA VAL A 86 6.67 5.09 11.06
C VAL A 86 5.33 4.36 11.16
N VAL A 87 5.33 3.03 11.09
CA VAL A 87 4.12 2.20 11.16
C VAL A 87 3.45 2.33 12.53
N SER A 88 4.21 2.35 13.62
CA SER A 88 3.66 2.58 14.96
C SER A 88 2.94 3.92 15.05
N VAL A 89 3.52 5.01 14.53
CA VAL A 89 2.85 6.33 14.51
C VAL A 89 1.57 6.29 13.67
N LEU A 90 1.63 5.69 12.47
CA LEU A 90 0.49 5.58 11.56
C LEU A 90 -0.67 4.75 12.13
N ILE A 91 -0.39 3.79 13.01
CA ILE A 91 -1.41 2.96 13.67
C ILE A 91 -1.92 3.63 14.96
N LEU A 92 -1.03 4.21 15.76
CA LEU A 92 -1.40 4.81 17.05
C LEU A 92 -2.29 6.04 16.90
N LEU A 93 -2.02 6.90 15.91
CA LEU A 93 -2.81 8.12 15.66
C LEU A 93 -4.31 7.81 15.42
N PRO A 94 -4.67 6.91 14.48
CA PRO A 94 -6.05 6.49 14.29
C PRO A 94 -6.64 5.75 15.49
N LEU A 95 -5.87 4.88 16.15
CA LEU A 95 -6.36 4.16 17.32
C LEU A 95 -6.77 5.11 18.45
N VAL A 96 -5.99 6.15 18.72
CA VAL A 96 -6.35 7.20 19.67
C VAL A 96 -7.61 7.94 19.22
N SER A 97 -7.75 8.25 17.93
CA SER A 97 -8.95 8.89 17.39
C SER A 97 -10.20 8.01 17.50
N ILE A 98 -10.07 6.69 17.38
CA ILE A 98 -11.20 5.75 17.55
C ILE A 98 -11.54 5.63 19.04
N TRP A 99 -10.53 5.50 19.90
CA TRP A 99 -10.71 5.37 21.36
C TRP A 99 -11.31 6.62 22.00
N THR A 100 -10.95 7.81 21.51
CA THR A 100 -11.52 9.11 21.94
C THR A 100 -12.88 9.42 21.29
N GLY A 101 -13.37 8.57 20.38
CA GLY A 101 -14.65 8.74 19.70
C GLY A 101 -14.67 9.85 18.64
N THR A 102 -13.52 10.42 18.27
CA THR A 102 -13.44 11.54 17.31
C THR A 102 -13.54 11.11 15.84
N ARG A 103 -13.39 9.82 15.53
CA ARG A 103 -13.65 9.24 14.19
C ARG A 103 -14.30 7.86 14.30
N GLY A 104 -15.23 7.56 13.39
CA GLY A 104 -15.84 6.25 13.26
C GLY A 104 -14.87 5.22 12.66
N SER A 105 -14.92 3.98 13.14
CA SER A 105 -14.10 2.86 12.64
C SER A 105 -14.33 2.58 11.15
N GLU A 106 -15.56 2.71 10.65
CA GLU A 106 -15.92 2.52 9.24
C GLU A 106 -15.24 3.51 8.29
N GLU A 107 -15.22 4.80 8.67
CA GLU A 107 -14.61 5.84 7.85
C GLU A 107 -13.10 5.67 7.80
N PHE A 108 -12.49 5.31 8.93
CA PHE A 108 -11.07 5.01 9.00
C PHE A 108 -10.69 3.80 8.15
N LEU A 109 -11.44 2.70 8.26
CA LEU A 109 -11.21 1.50 7.46
C LEU A 109 -11.40 1.76 5.96
N THR A 110 -12.36 2.60 5.60
CA THR A 110 -12.58 3.04 4.21
C THR A 110 -11.38 3.83 3.71
N LEU A 111 -10.97 4.89 4.44
CA LEU A 111 -9.78 5.68 4.11
C LEU A 111 -8.52 4.82 3.98
N LEU A 112 -8.29 3.89 4.91
CA LEU A 112 -7.13 2.99 4.88
C LEU A 112 -7.15 2.10 3.63
N ASN A 113 -8.30 1.53 3.28
CA ASN A 113 -8.45 0.69 2.08
C ASN A 113 -8.20 1.50 0.80
N ASP A 114 -8.76 2.70 0.73
CA ASP A 114 -8.59 3.58 -0.43
C ASP A 114 -7.12 4.01 -0.57
N MET A 115 -6.44 4.33 0.54
CA MET A 115 -5.00 4.66 0.52
C MET A 115 -4.10 3.49 0.17
N SER A 116 -4.43 2.29 0.65
CA SER A 116 -3.70 1.08 0.30
C SER A 116 -3.83 0.80 -1.19
N SER A 117 -5.06 0.89 -1.73
CA SER A 117 -5.32 0.67 -3.16
C SER A 117 -4.63 1.72 -4.04
N LEU A 118 -4.67 2.99 -3.67
CA LEU A 118 -4.04 4.08 -4.43
C LEU A 118 -2.52 4.08 -4.36
N SER A 119 -1.94 3.57 -3.26
CA SER A 119 -0.47 3.44 -3.13
C SER A 119 0.13 2.53 -4.21
N LEU A 120 -0.61 1.51 -4.65
CA LEU A 120 -0.20 0.58 -5.71
C LEU A 120 -0.30 1.19 -7.11
N VAL A 121 -1.22 2.14 -7.33
CA VAL A 121 -1.43 2.75 -8.65
C VAL A 121 -0.16 3.42 -9.15
N VAL A 122 0.55 4.14 -8.28
CA VAL A 122 1.76 4.89 -8.63
C VAL A 122 2.86 4.01 -9.24
N PRO A 123 3.34 2.92 -8.59
CA PRO A 123 4.36 2.05 -9.18
C PRO A 123 3.87 1.39 -10.48
N TYR A 124 2.60 0.97 -10.57
CA TYR A 124 2.07 0.38 -11.80
C TYR A 124 2.02 1.37 -12.97
N VAL A 125 1.73 2.65 -12.71
CA VAL A 125 1.82 3.71 -13.73
C VAL A 125 3.24 3.83 -14.26
N PHE A 126 4.26 3.85 -13.38
CA PHE A 126 5.66 3.91 -13.81
C PHE A 126 6.06 2.68 -14.63
N ILE A 127 5.66 1.47 -14.20
CA ILE A 127 5.93 0.23 -14.94
C ILE A 127 5.25 0.27 -16.31
N ALA A 128 3.98 0.68 -16.38
CA ALA A 128 3.26 0.76 -17.64
C ALA A 128 3.86 1.81 -18.60
N LEU A 129 4.27 2.98 -18.08
CA LEU A 129 4.99 3.99 -18.86
C LEU A 129 6.32 3.44 -19.40
N ALA A 130 7.11 2.79 -18.55
CA ALA A 130 8.37 2.17 -18.94
C ALA A 130 8.17 1.09 -20.00
N TYR A 131 7.15 0.24 -19.83
CA TYR A 131 6.78 -0.80 -20.79
C TYR A 131 6.38 -0.21 -22.14
N VAL A 132 5.48 0.77 -22.17
CA VAL A 132 5.05 1.46 -23.41
C VAL A 132 6.25 2.09 -24.11
N ARG A 133 7.13 2.78 -23.37
CA ARG A 133 8.34 3.39 -23.92
C ARG A 133 9.29 2.33 -24.51
N ALA A 134 9.57 1.26 -23.78
CA ALA A 134 10.46 0.20 -24.22
C ALA A 134 9.94 -0.50 -25.49
N ARG A 135 8.63 -0.76 -25.58
CA ARG A 135 8.01 -1.36 -26.77
C ARG A 135 8.04 -0.42 -27.98
N ARG A 136 7.80 0.87 -27.78
CA ARG A 136 7.93 1.88 -28.85
C ARG A 136 9.37 2.03 -29.36
N GLN A 137 10.35 1.78 -28.49
CA GLN A 137 11.77 1.79 -28.84
C GLN A 137 12.26 0.46 -29.44
N GLY A 138 11.39 -0.54 -29.60
CA GLY A 138 11.76 -1.82 -30.20
C GLY A 138 12.64 -2.70 -29.31
N MET A 139 12.59 -2.52 -27.99
CA MET A 139 13.37 -3.34 -27.06
C MET A 139 13.00 -4.83 -27.18
N GLN A 140 14.01 -5.65 -27.49
CA GLN A 140 13.88 -7.11 -27.56
C GLN A 140 14.12 -7.70 -26.17
N ALA A 141 13.03 -7.95 -25.44
CA ALA A 141 13.10 -8.63 -24.15
C ALA A 141 13.22 -10.16 -24.33
N PRO A 142 13.90 -10.88 -23.41
CA PRO A 142 13.99 -12.35 -23.44
C PRO A 142 12.61 -13.04 -23.45
N PHE A 143 11.61 -12.38 -22.85
CA PHE A 143 10.21 -12.78 -22.88
C PHE A 143 9.36 -11.63 -23.41
N GLN A 144 8.45 -11.92 -24.36
CA GLN A 144 7.50 -10.96 -24.91
C GLN A 144 6.09 -11.52 -24.84
N MET A 145 5.19 -10.82 -24.15
CA MET A 145 3.78 -11.21 -24.06
C MET A 145 3.08 -11.23 -25.43
N THR A 146 3.48 -10.35 -26.34
CA THR A 146 2.96 -10.32 -27.72
C THR A 146 4.05 -9.89 -28.69
N SER A 147 4.06 -10.49 -29.87
CA SER A 147 4.98 -10.13 -30.96
C SER A 147 4.67 -8.75 -31.56
N SER A 148 3.44 -8.25 -31.42
CA SER A 148 3.03 -6.96 -32.00
C SER A 148 3.30 -5.79 -31.06
N ASN A 149 4.16 -4.85 -31.48
CA ASN A 149 4.41 -3.61 -30.74
C ASN A 149 3.16 -2.75 -30.57
N ARG A 150 2.22 -2.80 -31.53
CA ARG A 150 0.96 -2.04 -31.45
C ARG A 150 0.06 -2.58 -30.34
N VAL A 151 -0.12 -3.90 -30.27
CA VAL A 151 -0.95 -4.54 -29.24
C VAL A 151 -0.32 -4.35 -27.86
N ALA A 152 0.99 -4.56 -27.74
CA ALA A 152 1.72 -4.30 -26.50
C ALA A 152 1.53 -2.87 -26.00
N THR A 153 1.68 -1.89 -26.91
CA THR A 153 1.48 -0.47 -26.58
C THR A 153 0.04 -0.19 -26.19
N ALA A 154 -0.95 -0.77 -26.88
CA ALA A 154 -2.36 -0.58 -26.56
C ALA A 154 -2.71 -1.12 -25.17
N VAL A 155 -2.21 -2.31 -24.81
CA VAL A 155 -2.39 -2.88 -23.47
C VAL A 155 -1.73 -2.00 -22.40
N GLY A 156 -0.50 -1.55 -22.64
CA GLY A 156 0.18 -0.63 -21.71
C GLY A 156 -0.57 0.70 -21.55
N MET A 157 -1.10 1.26 -22.64
CA MET A 157 -1.93 2.47 -22.59
C MET A 157 -3.26 2.23 -21.86
N LEU A 158 -3.88 1.06 -22.03
CA LEU A 158 -5.09 0.69 -21.31
C LEU A 158 -4.82 0.65 -19.79
N VAL A 159 -3.71 0.04 -19.37
CA VAL A 159 -3.31 0.03 -17.95
C VAL A 159 -3.14 1.45 -17.42
N LEU A 160 -2.55 2.37 -18.20
CA LEU A 160 -2.42 3.78 -17.81
C LEU A 160 -3.78 4.47 -17.67
N VAL A 161 -4.70 4.23 -18.62
CA VAL A 161 -6.05 4.81 -18.57
C VAL A 161 -6.82 4.29 -17.36
N VAL A 162 -6.83 2.97 -17.13
CA VAL A 162 -7.51 2.36 -15.97
C VAL A 162 -6.89 2.85 -14.66
N SER A 163 -5.56 2.97 -14.60
CA SER A 163 -4.86 3.51 -13.44
C SER A 163 -5.25 4.96 -13.15
N ALA A 164 -5.31 5.80 -14.19
CA ALA A 164 -5.77 7.19 -14.05
C ALA A 164 -7.22 7.26 -13.60
N LEU A 165 -8.12 6.47 -14.21
CA LEU A 165 -9.52 6.40 -13.81
C LEU A 165 -9.69 5.92 -12.37
N GLY A 166 -8.94 4.91 -11.93
CA GLY A 166 -8.96 4.45 -10.54
C GLY A 166 -8.46 5.53 -9.58
N TYR A 167 -7.38 6.22 -9.93
CA TYR A 167 -6.81 7.30 -9.11
C TYR A 167 -7.77 8.48 -8.97
N PHE A 168 -8.29 9.00 -10.08
CA PHE A 168 -9.23 10.11 -10.05
C PHE A 168 -10.58 9.68 -9.48
N GLY A 169 -11.03 8.46 -9.75
CA GLY A 169 -12.29 7.91 -9.24
C GLY A 169 -12.34 7.77 -7.72
N ALA A 170 -11.23 7.40 -7.08
CA ALA A 170 -11.19 7.19 -5.63
C ALA A 170 -11.55 8.45 -4.80
N GLY A 171 -11.22 9.64 -5.29
CA GLY A 171 -11.62 10.90 -4.63
C GLY A 171 -13.00 11.43 -5.02
N LEU A 172 -13.61 10.93 -6.10
CA LEU A 172 -14.96 11.34 -6.52
C LEU A 172 -16.03 10.93 -5.49
N PHE A 173 -15.86 9.79 -4.81
CA PHE A 173 -16.79 9.34 -3.77
C PHE A 173 -16.95 10.36 -2.64
N ALA A 174 -15.88 11.08 -2.27
CA ALA A 174 -15.93 12.09 -1.23
C ALA A 174 -16.56 13.42 -1.67
N LEU A 175 -16.72 13.64 -2.98
CA LEU A 175 -17.46 14.79 -3.53
C LEU A 175 -18.97 14.57 -3.55
N GLN A 176 -19.43 13.33 -3.37
CA GLN A 176 -20.86 12.97 -3.34
C GLN A 176 -21.47 13.05 -1.94
N GLU A 177 -20.64 13.19 -0.90
CA GLU A 177 -21.11 13.35 0.48
C GLU A 177 -21.45 14.81 0.78
N ASP A 178 -22.51 15.03 1.57
CA ASP A 178 -22.98 16.36 1.97
C ASP A 178 -22.92 16.48 3.51
N PRO A 179 -22.02 17.31 4.08
CA PRO A 179 -21.04 18.16 3.40
C PRO A 179 -19.82 17.39 2.87
N ILE A 180 -19.20 17.91 1.80
CA ILE A 180 -18.01 17.34 1.17
C ILE A 180 -16.87 17.17 2.18
N ARG A 181 -16.32 15.96 2.28
CA ARG A 181 -15.18 15.64 3.16
C ARG A 181 -13.85 16.08 2.55
N TRP A 182 -13.58 17.38 2.58
CA TRP A 182 -12.33 17.96 2.05
C TRP A 182 -11.05 17.38 2.65
N THR A 183 -11.09 16.94 3.92
CA THR A 183 -9.95 16.29 4.58
C THR A 183 -9.62 14.95 3.95
N TYR A 184 -10.63 14.16 3.58
CA TYR A 184 -10.46 12.90 2.86
C TYR A 184 -9.87 13.17 1.47
N VAL A 185 -10.45 14.10 0.71
CA VAL A 185 -9.97 14.48 -0.64
C VAL A 185 -8.51 14.94 -0.60
N ALA A 186 -8.15 15.77 0.38
CA ALA A 186 -6.79 16.27 0.55
C ALA A 186 -5.78 15.16 0.87
N VAL A 187 -6.14 14.22 1.76
CA VAL A 187 -5.27 13.06 2.06
C VAL A 187 -5.14 12.17 0.83
N VAL A 188 -6.24 11.96 0.10
CA VAL A 188 -6.27 11.03 -1.03
C VAL A 188 -5.40 11.49 -2.20
N TYR A 189 -5.57 12.73 -2.64
CA TYR A 189 -4.79 13.26 -3.77
C TYR A 189 -3.45 13.86 -3.34
N GLY A 190 -3.36 14.38 -2.12
CA GLY A 190 -2.15 14.99 -1.58
C GLY A 190 -1.11 13.98 -1.08
N GLY A 191 -1.55 12.83 -0.55
CA GLY A 191 -0.66 11.79 -0.03
C GLY A 191 0.39 11.32 -1.04
N PRO A 192 0.00 10.89 -2.26
CA PRO A 192 0.94 10.47 -3.29
C PRO A 192 1.93 11.57 -3.70
N ILE A 193 1.47 12.81 -3.81
CA ILE A 193 2.32 13.97 -4.11
C ILE A 193 3.35 14.17 -3.00
N ALA A 194 2.92 14.14 -1.74
CA ALA A 194 3.80 14.25 -0.57
C ALA A 194 4.84 13.12 -0.52
N LEU A 195 4.44 11.88 -0.85
CA LEU A 195 5.35 10.74 -0.93
C LEU A 195 6.39 10.88 -2.06
N ILE A 196 6.00 11.43 -3.21
CA ILE A 196 6.95 11.74 -4.30
C ILE A 196 7.96 12.78 -3.83
N PHE A 197 7.52 13.87 -3.19
CA PHE A 197 8.43 14.87 -2.63
C PHE A 197 9.34 14.30 -1.56
N LEU A 198 8.81 13.45 -0.67
CA LEU A 198 9.61 12.76 0.35
C LEU A 198 10.68 11.87 -0.29
N GLY A 199 10.34 11.10 -1.32
CA GLY A 199 11.29 10.28 -2.06
C GLY A 199 12.39 11.10 -2.74
N LEU A 200 12.01 12.23 -3.37
CA LEU A 200 12.98 13.16 -3.98
C LEU A 200 13.88 13.81 -2.93
N ALA A 201 13.34 14.18 -1.76
CA ALA A 201 14.10 14.74 -0.66
C ALA A 201 15.10 13.72 -0.08
N LEU A 202 14.67 12.47 0.14
CA LEU A 202 15.54 11.37 0.57
C LEU A 202 16.67 11.13 -0.43
N ARG A 203 16.37 11.15 -1.73
CA ARG A 203 17.39 11.05 -2.79
C ARG A 203 18.36 12.22 -2.76
N ALA A 204 17.87 13.45 -2.57
CA ALA A 204 18.72 14.64 -2.49
C ALA A 204 19.66 14.57 -1.28
N VAL A 205 19.15 14.14 -0.12
CA VAL A 205 19.97 13.89 1.09
C VAL A 205 21.01 12.80 0.82
N SER A 206 20.60 11.71 0.17
CA SER A 206 21.52 10.63 -0.21
C SER A 206 22.68 11.13 -1.09
N LEU A 207 22.39 11.94 -2.11
CA LEU A 207 23.41 12.51 -3.00
C LEU A 207 24.37 13.47 -2.28
N ARG A 208 23.87 14.23 -1.30
CA ARG A 208 24.70 15.13 -0.48
C ARG A 208 25.66 14.37 0.45
N LEU A 209 25.26 13.19 0.94
CA LEU A 209 26.08 12.38 1.84
C LEU A 209 27.15 11.55 1.11
N HIS A 210 26.95 11.18 -0.15
CA HIS A 210 27.82 10.24 -0.87
C HIS A 210 28.58 10.83 -2.07
N GLY A 211 28.28 12.07 -2.48
CA GLY A 211 28.67 12.55 -3.80
C GLY A 211 27.91 11.80 -4.91
N THR A 212 27.87 12.34 -6.13
CA THR A 212 27.20 11.66 -7.26
C THR A 212 27.76 10.25 -7.43
N PRO A 213 26.91 9.20 -7.48
CA PRO A 213 27.37 7.83 -7.65
C PRO A 213 28.21 7.74 -8.93
N ARG A 214 29.46 7.28 -8.80
CA ARG A 214 30.29 6.94 -9.96
C ARG A 214 29.58 5.78 -10.67
N ARG A 215 29.17 6.03 -11.92
CA ARG A 215 28.50 5.09 -12.82
C ARG A 215 29.28 3.78 -12.95
#